data_AF-A0A063BSS2-F1
#
_entry.id   AF-A0A063BSS2-F1
#
_cell.length_a   1.000
_cell.length_b   1.000
_cell.length_c   1.000
_cell.angle_alpha   90.00
_cell.angle_beta   90.00
_cell.angle_gamma   90.00
#
_symmetry.space_group_name_H-M   'P 1'
#
loop_
_entity.id
_entity.type
_entity.pdbx_description
1 polymer ?
#
loop_
_entity_poly.entity_id
_entity_poly.type
_entity_poly.pdbx_seq_one_letter_code
_entity_poly.pdbx_strand_id
1 'polypeptide(L)'
;MQSQFFGQLKAGDQFRAIEGVVHFFMANSLGGASESWISYVDAGIIEAIQRGGAIALGLPAATYAGKTGGANQWASFPSIQGGIGFANRNVRGSQRVVPPLLGDPPESAASVVSSPGAAANGCFIQDHDRLWSVAEQAATEYGARLADAKFKRSAREQSWFECTQLFRWIMRNREATYQGLKSTAIGPAAWAFINWMTDVTDVKPGKCLTEVAWFYAGVESGTGGLAEVARILPRLLQCFGAAA
;
A
#
# COMPACT_ATOMS: atom_id res chain seq x y z
N MET A 1 4.14 15.26 4.19
CA MET A 1 3.91 15.56 5.61
C MET A 1 4.73 14.56 6.42
N GLN A 2 6.00 14.83 6.71
CA GLN A 2 6.72 13.98 7.66
C GLN A 2 6.20 14.28 9.07
N SER A 3 5.33 13.42 9.58
CA SER A 3 4.80 13.54 10.95
C SER A 3 5.92 13.30 11.95
N GLN A 4 6.13 14.26 12.85
CA GLN A 4 7.11 14.17 13.94
C GLN A 4 6.81 13.00 14.89
N PHE A 5 5.54 12.55 14.95
CA PHE A 5 5.12 11.39 15.76
C PHE A 5 5.65 10.07 15.19
N PHE A 6 5.73 9.92 13.86
CA PHE A 6 6.35 8.74 13.23
C PHE A 6 7.88 8.77 13.31
N GLY A 7 8.48 9.90 13.69
CA GLY A 7 9.93 10.02 13.93
C GLY A 7 10.42 9.03 15.00
N GLN A 8 9.62 8.80 16.04
CA GLN A 8 9.91 7.80 17.08
C GLN A 8 9.85 6.37 16.54
N LEU A 9 9.01 6.14 15.54
CA LEU A 9 8.81 4.82 14.93
C LEU A 9 9.81 4.52 13.81
N LYS A 10 10.66 5.48 13.40
CA LYS A 10 11.57 5.34 12.24
C LYS A 10 10.87 4.85 10.95
N ALA A 11 9.58 5.16 10.81
CA ALA A 11 8.72 4.73 9.71
C ALA A 11 8.29 5.89 8.80
N GLY A 12 8.88 7.07 8.95
CA GLY A 12 8.42 8.28 8.28
C GLY A 12 8.45 8.23 6.75
N ASP A 13 9.25 7.35 6.16
CA ASP A 13 9.28 7.11 4.71
C ASP A 13 8.31 6.01 4.25
N GLN A 14 7.78 5.16 5.13
CA GLN A 14 7.00 3.96 4.77
C GLN A 14 5.56 4.25 4.28
N PHE A 15 5.17 5.52 4.26
CA PHE A 15 3.84 5.98 3.85
C PHE A 15 3.89 6.95 2.67
N ARG A 16 5.04 7.07 1.99
CA ARG A 16 5.25 8.05 0.91
C ARG A 16 4.38 7.77 -0.31
N ALA A 17 4.03 6.51 -0.60
CA ALA A 17 3.02 6.22 -1.62
C ALA A 17 1.66 6.87 -1.29
N ILE A 18 1.21 6.81 -0.03
CA ILE A 18 -0.05 7.43 0.42
C ILE A 18 0.05 8.96 0.33
N GLU A 19 1.20 9.56 0.67
CA GLU A 19 1.43 10.99 0.42
C GLU A 19 1.24 11.36 -1.06
N GLY A 20 1.69 10.49 -1.98
CA GLY A 20 1.48 10.66 -3.42
C GLY A 20 0.01 10.67 -3.82
N VAL A 21 -0.80 9.78 -3.24
CA VAL A 21 -2.26 9.71 -3.45
C VAL A 21 -2.92 11.00 -2.93
N VAL A 22 -2.63 11.40 -1.70
CA VAL A 22 -3.18 12.61 -1.08
C VAL A 22 -2.79 13.86 -1.87
N HIS A 23 -1.53 13.98 -2.30
CA HIS A 23 -1.07 15.09 -3.14
C HIS A 23 -1.84 15.16 -4.45
N PHE A 24 -2.11 14.02 -5.09
CA PHE A 24 -2.92 14.00 -6.31
C PHE A 24 -4.33 14.53 -6.05
N PHE A 25 -5.01 14.04 -5.00
CA PHE A 25 -6.38 14.46 -4.71
C PHE A 25 -6.48 15.93 -4.33
N MET A 26 -5.50 16.43 -3.55
CA MET A 26 -5.40 17.85 -3.23
C MET A 26 -5.19 18.70 -4.49
N ALA A 27 -4.27 18.28 -5.37
CA ALA A 27 -3.96 19.03 -6.60
C ALA A 27 -5.12 19.07 -7.60
N ASN A 28 -6.02 18.09 -7.55
CA ASN A 28 -7.18 17.98 -8.45
C ASN A 28 -8.51 18.34 -7.77
N SER A 29 -8.48 18.85 -6.54
CA SER A 29 -9.67 19.21 -5.75
C SER A 29 -10.67 18.07 -5.57
N LEU A 30 -10.21 16.82 -5.57
CA LEU A 30 -11.06 15.61 -5.52
C LEU A 30 -11.52 15.24 -4.10
N GLY A 31 -10.92 15.88 -3.08
CA GLY A 31 -11.38 15.84 -1.68
C GLY A 31 -11.87 17.20 -1.16
N GLY A 32 -12.06 18.19 -2.04
CA GLY A 32 -12.38 19.58 -1.66
C GLY A 32 -13.79 19.79 -1.11
N ALA A 33 -14.74 18.91 -1.46
CA ALA A 33 -15.93 18.73 -0.65
C ALA A 33 -15.50 17.87 0.54
N SER A 34 -15.55 18.42 1.76
CA SER A 34 -15.25 17.74 3.03
C SER A 34 -16.08 16.47 3.30
N GLU A 35 -16.89 16.04 2.32
CA GLU A 35 -17.86 14.97 2.34
C GLU A 35 -17.98 14.30 0.97
N SER A 36 -16.87 13.93 0.34
CA SER A 36 -16.87 13.04 -0.84
C SER A 36 -16.62 11.58 -0.44
N TRP A 37 -17.01 10.63 -1.30
CA TRP A 37 -16.76 9.22 -1.06
C TRP A 37 -15.25 8.94 -0.89
N ILE A 38 -14.41 9.54 -1.74
CA ILE A 38 -12.94 9.44 -1.66
C ILE A 38 -12.39 10.01 -0.36
N SER A 39 -12.86 11.18 0.06
CA SER A 39 -12.39 11.79 1.31
C SER A 39 -12.59 10.86 2.51
N TYR A 40 -13.67 10.07 2.52
CA TYR A 40 -13.92 9.08 3.57
C TYR A 40 -13.00 7.85 3.46
N VAL A 41 -12.70 7.40 2.25
CA VAL A 41 -11.74 6.31 2.02
C VAL A 41 -10.36 6.69 2.52
N ASP A 42 -9.85 7.85 2.09
CA ASP A 42 -8.53 8.34 2.49
C ASP A 42 -8.47 8.65 3.98
N ALA A 43 -9.52 9.26 4.54
CA ALA A 43 -9.59 9.50 5.98
C ALA A 43 -9.52 8.18 6.77
N GLY A 44 -10.18 7.12 6.30
CA GLY A 44 -10.08 5.80 6.91
C GLY A 44 -8.66 5.22 6.89
N ILE A 45 -7.91 5.43 5.81
CA ILE A 45 -6.49 5.03 5.69
C ILE A 45 -5.63 5.81 6.69
N ILE A 46 -5.72 7.14 6.68
CA ILE A 46 -4.92 8.01 7.55
C ILE A 46 -5.24 7.76 9.02
N GLU A 47 -6.51 7.61 9.37
CA GLU A 47 -6.95 7.28 10.72
C GLU A 47 -6.38 5.94 11.17
N ALA A 48 -6.42 4.90 10.32
CA ALA A 48 -5.87 3.59 10.66
C ALA A 48 -4.36 3.62 10.91
N ILE A 49 -3.61 4.39 10.11
CA ILE A 49 -2.16 4.59 10.26
C ILE A 49 -1.85 5.32 11.57
N GLN A 50 -2.57 6.40 11.87
CA GLN A 50 -2.40 7.17 13.11
C GLN A 50 -2.72 6.33 14.34
N ARG A 51 -3.85 5.60 14.32
CA ARG A 51 -4.24 4.68 15.40
C ARG A 51 -3.24 3.53 15.54
N GLY A 52 -2.77 2.96 14.44
CA GLY A 52 -1.76 1.90 14.44
C GLY A 52 -0.46 2.35 15.08
N GLY A 53 0.01 3.55 14.73
CA GLY A 53 1.16 4.19 15.37
C GLY A 53 0.96 4.39 16.88
N ALA A 54 -0.21 4.88 17.30
CA ALA A 54 -0.54 5.05 18.71
C ALA A 54 -0.54 3.74 19.49
N ILE A 55 -1.12 2.67 18.93
CA ILE A 55 -1.13 1.32 19.53
C ILE A 55 0.30 0.81 19.71
N ALA A 56 1.15 0.94 18.69
CA ALA A 56 2.53 0.46 18.78
C ALA A 56 3.41 1.27 19.74
N LEU A 57 3.08 2.54 19.99
CA LEU A 57 3.69 3.36 21.02
C LEU A 57 3.15 3.06 22.42
N GLY A 58 2.24 2.10 22.58
CA GLY A 58 1.63 1.74 23.87
C GLY A 58 0.76 2.86 24.45
N LEU A 59 0.25 3.77 23.60
CA LEU A 59 -0.64 4.83 24.06
C LEU A 59 -1.99 4.22 24.52
N PRO A 60 -2.61 4.73 25.60
CA PRO A 60 -3.75 4.07 26.24
C PRO A 60 -4.93 3.81 25.28
N ALA A 61 -5.44 2.57 25.29
CA ALA A 61 -6.52 2.09 24.43
C ALA A 61 -7.88 2.79 24.64
N ALA A 62 -8.06 3.51 25.76
CA ALA A 62 -9.30 4.18 26.12
C ALA A 62 -9.75 5.27 25.12
N THR A 63 -8.87 5.71 24.22
CA THR A 63 -9.19 6.69 23.16
C THR A 63 -9.70 6.06 21.86
N TYR A 64 -9.64 4.72 21.71
CA TYR A 64 -9.76 4.06 20.40
C TYR A 64 -10.74 2.88 20.32
N ALA A 65 -11.57 2.67 21.35
CA ALA A 65 -12.50 1.55 21.43
C ALA A 65 -13.54 1.57 20.28
N GLY A 66 -13.61 0.46 19.53
CA GLY A 66 -14.64 0.20 18.53
C GLY A 66 -14.27 0.64 17.11
N LYS A 67 -14.01 -0.35 16.24
CA LYS A 67 -13.72 -0.25 14.79
C LYS A 67 -12.32 0.31 14.48
N THR A 68 -11.33 -0.58 14.53
CA THR A 68 -9.91 -0.24 14.28
C THR A 68 -9.57 -0.05 12.81
N GLY A 69 -10.41 -0.50 11.86
CA GLY A 69 -10.25 -0.19 10.44
C GLY A 69 -8.86 -0.44 9.87
N GLY A 70 -8.19 -1.54 10.23
CA GLY A 70 -6.80 -1.80 9.81
C GLY A 70 -5.72 -1.33 10.80
N ALA A 71 -6.07 -0.60 11.87
CA ALA A 71 -5.09 -0.08 12.83
C ALA A 71 -4.31 -1.18 13.57
N ASN A 72 -4.90 -2.36 13.81
CA ASN A 72 -4.15 -3.48 14.41
C ASN A 72 -3.11 -4.06 13.45
N GLN A 73 -3.44 -4.11 12.16
CA GLN A 73 -2.53 -4.53 11.10
C GLN A 73 -1.39 -3.51 10.96
N TRP A 74 -1.70 -2.21 11.01
CA TRP A 74 -0.68 -1.16 11.06
C TRP A 74 0.16 -1.23 12.34
N ALA A 75 -0.43 -1.47 13.50
CA ALA A 75 0.31 -1.65 14.75
C ALA A 75 1.22 -2.88 14.75
N SER A 76 0.85 -3.92 13.98
CA SER A 76 1.65 -5.12 13.76
C SER A 76 2.66 -4.97 12.62
N PHE A 77 2.58 -3.87 11.85
CA PHE A 77 3.51 -3.60 10.78
C PHE A 77 4.89 -3.32 11.38
N PRO A 78 5.93 -4.09 11.03
CA PRO A 78 7.22 -4.05 11.74
C PRO A 78 7.87 -2.66 11.80
N SER A 79 7.66 -1.83 10.76
CA SER A 79 8.14 -0.45 10.73
C SER A 79 7.49 0.41 11.82
N ILE A 80 6.24 0.12 12.21
CA ILE A 80 5.51 0.84 13.26
C ILE A 80 5.89 0.32 14.67
N GLN A 81 6.52 -0.86 14.82
CA GLN A 81 6.84 -1.45 16.14
C GLN A 81 8.20 -1.04 16.73
N GLY A 82 8.97 -0.16 16.09
CA GLY A 82 10.28 0.28 16.61
C GLY A 82 11.34 -0.83 16.74
N GLY A 83 11.05 -2.04 16.26
CA GLY A 83 11.92 -3.21 16.33
C GLY A 83 12.93 -3.21 15.20
N ILE A 84 14.21 -3.32 15.56
CA ILE A 84 15.29 -3.77 14.68
C ILE A 84 14.87 -5.15 14.14
N GLY A 85 14.26 -5.22 12.95
CA GLY A 85 13.71 -6.51 12.47
C GLY A 85 13.26 -6.55 11.02
N PHE A 86 12.61 -5.51 10.53
CA PHE A 86 12.50 -5.28 9.08
C PHE A 86 12.83 -3.84 8.83
N ALA A 87 14.11 -3.64 8.57
CA ALA A 87 14.60 -2.38 8.12
C ALA A 87 13.83 -1.95 6.87
N ASN A 88 13.67 -0.64 6.72
CA ASN A 88 13.33 0.09 5.50
C ASN A 88 13.47 -0.81 4.25
N ARG A 89 12.47 -0.82 3.35
CA ARG A 89 12.51 -1.49 2.03
C ARG A 89 13.89 -1.47 1.34
N ASN A 90 14.69 -0.44 1.62
CA ASN A 90 16.04 -0.18 1.11
C ASN A 90 17.24 -0.73 1.91
N VAL A 91 17.06 -1.40 3.06
CA VAL A 91 18.17 -1.86 3.92
C VAL A 91 18.48 -3.33 3.66
N ARG A 92 19.75 -3.59 3.32
CA ARG A 92 20.30 -4.94 3.12
C ARG A 92 20.68 -5.55 4.47
N GLY A 93 20.18 -6.76 4.75
CA GLY A 93 20.87 -7.70 5.64
C GLY A 93 20.56 -7.71 7.14
N SER A 94 19.30 -7.60 7.59
CA SER A 94 18.93 -7.95 8.97
C SER A 94 18.31 -9.36 9.06
N GLN A 95 18.51 -10.07 10.18
CA GLN A 95 17.99 -11.43 10.38
C GLN A 95 16.45 -11.48 10.41
N ARG A 96 15.91 -12.60 9.90
CA ARG A 96 14.49 -12.86 9.64
C ARG A 96 13.73 -13.25 10.93
N VAL A 97 12.74 -12.46 11.33
CA VAL A 97 11.66 -12.86 12.26
C VAL A 97 10.35 -12.25 11.78
N VAL A 98 9.56 -12.98 10.98
CA VAL A 98 8.20 -12.54 10.60
C VAL A 98 7.27 -12.84 11.77
N PRO A 99 6.68 -11.83 12.44
CA PRO A 99 5.67 -12.11 13.45
C PRO A 99 4.40 -12.63 12.76
N PRO A 100 3.70 -13.61 13.35
CA PRO A 100 2.38 -14.04 12.85
C PRO A 100 1.40 -12.86 12.90
N LEU A 101 0.52 -12.77 11.88
CA LEU A 101 -0.53 -11.76 11.87
C LEU A 101 -1.57 -12.11 12.94
N LEU A 102 -2.14 -11.08 13.56
CA LEU A 102 -3.22 -11.23 14.52
C LEU A 102 -4.45 -11.87 13.82
N GLY A 103 -4.67 -13.17 14.04
CA GLY A 103 -5.70 -13.97 13.38
C GLY A 103 -5.20 -15.23 12.67
N ASP A 104 -3.88 -15.45 12.57
CA ASP A 104 -3.31 -16.69 12.02
C ASP A 104 -3.55 -17.89 12.97
N PRO A 105 -3.73 -19.12 12.45
CA PRO A 105 -3.84 -20.31 13.27
C PRO A 105 -2.53 -20.57 14.06
N PRO A 106 -2.62 -21.19 15.26
CA PRO A 106 -1.53 -21.27 16.24
C PRO A 106 -0.30 -22.09 15.81
N GLU A 107 -0.32 -22.78 14.67
CA GLU A 107 0.83 -23.53 14.14
C GLU A 107 1.83 -22.67 13.34
N SER A 108 1.58 -21.37 13.14
CA SER A 108 2.44 -20.46 12.36
C SER A 108 3.62 -19.85 13.14
N ALA A 109 4.14 -20.54 14.16
CA ALA A 109 5.24 -20.04 14.98
C ALA A 109 6.48 -19.68 14.13
N ALA A 110 7.05 -18.50 14.43
CA ALA A 110 8.11 -17.83 13.69
C ALA A 110 9.25 -18.77 13.24
N SER A 111 9.37 -19.02 11.93
CA SER A 111 10.48 -19.79 11.36
C SER A 111 11.65 -18.86 11.04
N VAL A 112 12.77 -19.04 11.75
CA VAL A 112 14.04 -18.38 11.43
C VAL A 112 14.67 -19.09 10.22
N VAL A 113 14.71 -18.41 9.07
CA VAL A 113 15.38 -18.94 7.87
C VAL A 113 16.52 -18.00 7.50
N SER A 114 17.74 -18.51 7.60
CA SER A 114 18.96 -17.89 7.08
C SER A 114 19.02 -18.04 5.56
N SER A 115 19.21 -16.95 4.80
CA SER A 115 19.44 -17.02 3.34
C SER A 115 20.52 -16.03 2.87
N PRO A 116 21.27 -16.35 1.80
CA PRO A 116 22.40 -15.55 1.35
C PRO A 116 21.94 -14.31 0.55
N GLY A 117 22.41 -13.14 0.96
CA GLY A 117 22.68 -11.92 0.17
C GLY A 117 21.62 -11.35 -0.78
N ALA A 118 21.31 -12.04 -1.88
CA ALA A 118 20.42 -11.56 -2.95
C ALA A 118 19.00 -12.14 -2.85
N ALA A 119 18.88 -13.42 -2.50
CA ALA A 119 17.59 -14.06 -2.19
C ALA A 119 16.98 -13.49 -0.90
N ALA A 120 17.83 -13.07 0.03
CA ALA A 120 17.42 -12.42 1.27
C ALA A 120 16.66 -11.10 0.99
N ASN A 121 17.21 -10.23 0.13
CA ASN A 121 16.57 -8.95 -0.22
C ASN A 121 15.21 -9.13 -0.92
N GLY A 122 15.07 -10.16 -1.77
CA GLY A 122 13.79 -10.49 -2.41
C GLY A 122 12.71 -10.91 -1.40
N CYS A 123 13.09 -11.71 -0.40
CA CYS A 123 12.18 -12.12 0.68
C CYS A 123 11.74 -10.93 1.55
N PHE A 124 12.64 -10.00 1.86
CA PHE A 124 12.31 -8.81 2.66
C PHE A 124 11.29 -7.89 1.98
N ILE A 125 11.47 -7.62 0.70
CA ILE A 125 10.52 -6.81 -0.07
C ILE A 125 9.16 -7.52 -0.12
N GLN A 126 9.15 -8.84 -0.30
CA GLN A 126 7.90 -9.60 -0.37
C GLN A 126 7.13 -9.62 0.96
N ASP A 127 7.82 -9.80 2.09
CA ASP A 127 7.20 -9.76 3.42
C ASP A 127 6.69 -8.35 3.75
N HIS A 128 7.50 -7.33 3.48
CA HIS A 128 7.11 -5.93 3.64
C HIS A 128 5.89 -5.59 2.80
N ASP A 129 5.92 -5.87 1.50
CA ASP A 129 4.82 -5.60 0.57
C ASP A 129 3.54 -6.33 0.99
N ARG A 130 3.66 -7.59 1.45
CA ARG A 130 2.53 -8.36 1.97
C ARG A 130 1.92 -7.65 3.18
N LEU A 131 2.70 -7.36 4.21
CA LEU A 131 2.20 -6.77 5.45
C LEU A 131 1.60 -5.37 5.21
N TRP A 132 2.29 -4.54 4.41
CA TRP A 132 1.80 -3.21 4.04
C TRP A 132 0.47 -3.31 3.28
N SER A 133 0.39 -4.19 2.27
CA SER A 133 -0.82 -4.34 1.47
C SER A 133 -2.03 -4.86 2.26
N VAL A 134 -1.82 -5.66 3.30
CA VAL A 134 -2.88 -6.18 4.17
C VAL A 134 -3.40 -5.08 5.09
N ALA A 135 -2.48 -4.30 5.68
CA ALA A 135 -2.86 -3.17 6.52
C ALA A 135 -3.61 -2.10 5.72
N GLU A 136 -3.09 -1.77 4.54
CA GLU A 136 -3.74 -0.84 3.62
C GLU A 136 -5.10 -1.34 3.15
N GLN A 137 -5.23 -2.63 2.80
CA GLN A 137 -6.51 -3.23 2.41
C GLN A 137 -7.58 -3.00 3.49
N ALA A 138 -7.26 -3.36 4.73
CA ALA A 138 -8.20 -3.28 5.84
C ALA A 138 -8.65 -1.83 6.11
N ALA A 139 -7.73 -0.87 5.93
CA ALA A 139 -8.01 0.55 6.11
C ALA A 139 -8.81 1.17 4.96
N THR A 140 -8.41 0.88 3.72
CA THR A 140 -9.13 1.29 2.51
C THR A 140 -10.57 0.76 2.51
N GLU A 141 -10.78 -0.52 2.84
CA GLU A 141 -12.13 -1.10 2.93
C GLU A 141 -12.96 -0.54 4.07
N TYR A 142 -12.33 -0.21 5.20
CA TYR A 142 -13.02 0.44 6.31
C TYR A 142 -13.53 1.81 5.91
N GLY A 143 -12.67 2.65 5.32
CA GLY A 143 -13.08 3.95 4.79
C GLY A 143 -14.15 3.83 3.72
N ALA A 144 -14.04 2.86 2.81
CA ALA A 144 -15.05 2.59 1.79
C ALA A 144 -16.42 2.20 2.39
N ARG A 145 -16.45 1.33 3.41
CA ARG A 145 -17.72 0.99 4.10
C ARG A 145 -18.35 2.19 4.78
N LEU A 146 -17.56 3.08 5.37
CA LEU A 146 -18.06 4.32 5.95
C LEU A 146 -18.60 5.27 4.88
N ALA A 147 -17.91 5.34 3.73
CA ALA A 147 -18.30 6.14 2.59
C ALA A 147 -19.59 5.63 1.94
N ASP A 148 -19.71 4.33 1.71
CA ASP A 148 -20.89 3.68 1.11
C ASP A 148 -22.16 3.87 1.97
N ALA A 149 -22.01 4.04 3.28
CA ALA A 149 -23.12 4.34 4.17
C ALA A 149 -23.67 5.78 4.02
N LYS A 150 -22.93 6.67 3.34
CA LYS A 150 -23.25 8.11 3.24
C LYS A 150 -23.38 8.61 1.81
N PHE A 151 -22.62 8.04 0.88
CA PHE A 151 -22.49 8.53 -0.47
C PHE A 151 -22.74 7.41 -1.47
N LYS A 152 -23.31 7.77 -2.62
CA LYS A 152 -23.33 6.90 -3.77
C LYS A 152 -22.01 7.05 -4.52
N ARG A 153 -21.24 5.97 -4.58
CA ARG A 153 -20.01 5.89 -5.36
C ARG A 153 -20.30 6.10 -6.85
N SER A 154 -19.55 6.99 -7.50
CA SER A 154 -19.55 7.15 -8.95
C SER A 154 -18.80 6.00 -9.65
N ALA A 155 -19.06 5.79 -10.94
CA ALA A 155 -18.32 4.79 -11.73
C ALA A 155 -16.80 5.06 -11.73
N ARG A 156 -16.39 6.34 -11.73
CA ARG A 156 -14.98 6.71 -11.66
C ARG A 156 -14.36 6.34 -10.31
N GLU A 157 -15.05 6.60 -9.20
CA GLU A 157 -14.58 6.22 -7.86
C GLU A 157 -14.51 4.69 -7.70
N GLN A 158 -15.46 3.96 -8.27
CA GLN A 158 -15.43 2.49 -8.33
C GLN A 158 -14.17 1.99 -9.02
N SER A 159 -13.92 2.45 -10.25
CA SER A 159 -12.78 2.01 -11.04
C SER A 159 -11.44 2.41 -10.39
N TRP A 160 -11.36 3.60 -9.79
CA TRP A 160 -10.19 3.99 -9.00
C TRP A 160 -10.00 3.04 -7.79
N PHE A 161 -11.07 2.75 -7.05
CA PHE A 161 -11.00 1.82 -5.91
C PHE A 161 -10.52 0.44 -6.36
N GLU A 162 -11.04 -0.09 -7.46
CA GLU A 162 -10.58 -1.37 -8.05
C GLU A 162 -9.10 -1.33 -8.47
N CYS A 163 -8.60 -0.20 -8.98
CA CYS A 163 -7.17 -0.03 -9.24
C CYS A 163 -6.34 -0.14 -7.95
N THR A 164 -6.82 0.42 -6.84
CA THR A 164 -6.14 0.24 -5.54
C THR A 164 -6.16 -1.21 -5.06
N GLN A 165 -7.24 -1.95 -5.35
CA GLN A 165 -7.33 -3.39 -5.07
C GLN A 165 -6.29 -4.18 -5.86
N LEU A 166 -6.16 -3.88 -7.15
CA LEU A 166 -5.16 -4.46 -8.03
C LEU A 166 -3.73 -4.15 -7.58
N PHE A 167 -3.44 -2.91 -7.19
CA PHE A 167 -2.14 -2.53 -6.62
C PHE A 167 -1.76 -3.40 -5.42
N ARG A 168 -2.68 -3.57 -4.47
CA ARG A 168 -2.47 -4.44 -3.31
C ARG A 168 -2.37 -5.91 -3.68
N TRP A 169 -3.09 -6.37 -4.70
CA TRP A 169 -2.94 -7.71 -5.24
C TRP A 169 -1.52 -7.91 -5.83
N ILE A 170 -0.99 -6.96 -6.59
CA ILE A 170 0.37 -7.01 -7.14
C ILE A 170 1.42 -7.14 -6.03
N MET A 171 1.29 -6.33 -4.96
CA MET A 171 2.18 -6.39 -3.79
C MET A 171 2.21 -7.80 -3.14
N ARG A 172 1.06 -8.47 -3.09
CA ARG A 172 0.95 -9.85 -2.54
C ARG A 172 1.38 -10.93 -3.53
N ASN A 173 1.33 -10.65 -4.83
CA ASN A 173 1.49 -11.63 -5.91
C ASN A 173 2.60 -11.20 -6.87
N ARG A 174 3.71 -10.70 -6.33
CA ARG A 174 4.84 -10.17 -7.12
C ARG A 174 5.38 -11.17 -8.14
N GLU A 175 5.55 -12.42 -7.73
CA GLU A 175 6.04 -13.48 -8.61
C GLU A 175 5.06 -13.73 -9.76
N ALA A 176 3.76 -13.89 -9.47
CA ALA A 176 2.75 -14.06 -10.51
C ALA A 176 2.70 -12.85 -11.47
N THR A 177 2.89 -11.64 -10.93
CA THR A 177 2.96 -10.41 -11.73
C THR A 177 4.18 -10.43 -12.64
N TYR A 178 5.35 -10.81 -12.11
CA TYR A 178 6.57 -10.97 -12.90
C TYR A 178 6.37 -12.00 -14.03
N GLN A 179 5.80 -13.16 -13.71
CA GLN A 179 5.53 -14.21 -14.69
C GLN A 179 4.56 -13.74 -15.79
N GLY A 180 3.59 -12.89 -15.47
CA GLY A 180 2.70 -12.27 -16.45
C GLY A 180 3.37 -11.19 -17.31
N LEU A 181 4.33 -10.45 -16.75
CA LEU A 181 5.02 -9.36 -17.44
C LEU A 181 6.24 -9.81 -18.25
N LYS A 182 6.89 -10.92 -17.89
CA LYS A 182 8.17 -11.35 -18.49
C LYS A 182 8.12 -11.56 -20.02
N SER A 183 6.95 -11.88 -20.57
CA SER A 183 6.75 -12.10 -22.02
C SER A 183 6.22 -10.87 -22.76
N THR A 184 6.12 -9.72 -22.09
CA THR A 184 5.64 -8.47 -22.67
C THR A 184 6.82 -7.55 -23.05
N ALA A 185 6.54 -6.39 -23.64
CA ALA A 185 7.57 -5.39 -23.96
C ALA A 185 8.37 -4.90 -22.74
N ILE A 186 7.80 -4.98 -21.52
CA ILE A 186 8.51 -4.63 -20.28
C ILE A 186 9.28 -5.81 -19.69
N GLY A 187 9.23 -7.00 -20.29
CA GLY A 187 9.83 -8.23 -19.76
C GLY A 187 11.26 -8.07 -19.22
N PRO A 188 12.19 -7.43 -19.97
CA PRO A 188 13.55 -7.18 -19.51
C PRO A 188 13.65 -6.32 -18.24
N ALA A 189 12.67 -5.45 -18.00
CA ALA A 189 12.61 -4.53 -16.86
C ALA A 189 11.52 -4.91 -15.84
N ALA A 190 10.86 -6.08 -15.97
CA ALA A 190 9.65 -6.41 -15.21
C ALA A 190 9.88 -6.36 -13.69
N TRP A 191 11.00 -6.87 -13.19
CA TRP A 191 11.34 -6.79 -11.76
C TRP A 191 11.58 -5.35 -11.29
N ALA A 192 12.32 -4.56 -12.08
CA ALA A 192 12.59 -3.17 -11.76
C ALA A 192 11.29 -2.35 -11.74
N PHE A 193 10.38 -2.63 -12.67
CA PHE A 193 9.07 -2.02 -12.72
C PHE A 193 8.19 -2.41 -11.53
N ILE A 194 8.11 -3.69 -11.18
CA ILE A 194 7.36 -4.14 -10.00
C ILE A 194 7.94 -3.49 -8.74
N ASN A 195 9.28 -3.45 -8.61
CA ASN A 195 9.97 -2.77 -7.52
C ASN A 195 9.65 -1.28 -7.46
N TRP A 196 9.68 -0.58 -8.59
CA TRP A 196 9.33 0.83 -8.61
C TRP A 196 7.86 1.05 -8.24
N MET A 197 6.95 0.30 -8.85
CA MET A 197 5.51 0.46 -8.67
C MET A 197 5.09 0.25 -7.21
N THR A 198 5.64 -0.78 -6.57
CA THR A 198 5.33 -1.15 -5.17
C THR A 198 6.20 -0.41 -4.16
N ASP A 199 6.98 0.60 -4.59
CA ASP A 199 7.78 1.39 -3.67
C ASP A 199 6.95 2.37 -2.87
N VAL A 200 6.50 1.92 -1.70
CA VAL A 200 5.77 2.77 -0.76
C VAL A 200 6.67 3.77 -0.04
N THR A 201 7.99 3.68 -0.23
CA THR A 201 8.99 4.64 0.29
C THR A 201 9.27 5.80 -0.66
N ASP A 202 8.69 5.79 -1.86
CA ASP A 202 8.73 6.91 -2.79
C ASP A 202 7.33 7.47 -3.06
N VAL A 203 7.24 8.80 -3.17
CA VAL A 203 6.00 9.51 -3.53
C VAL A 203 5.67 9.31 -5.00
N LYS A 204 6.68 9.21 -5.87
CA LYS A 204 6.49 9.22 -7.33
C LYS A 204 5.60 8.07 -7.83
N PRO A 205 5.81 6.80 -7.43
CA PRO A 205 4.98 5.69 -7.92
C PRO A 205 3.53 5.82 -7.46
N GLY A 206 3.30 6.14 -6.17
CA GLY A 206 1.95 6.31 -5.61
C GLY A 206 1.16 7.43 -6.30
N LYS A 207 1.80 8.58 -6.53
CA LYS A 207 1.21 9.69 -7.29
C LYS A 207 0.88 9.28 -8.74
N CYS A 208 1.84 8.71 -9.46
CA CYS A 208 1.60 8.31 -10.86
C CYS A 208 0.52 7.23 -10.97
N LEU A 209 0.55 6.19 -10.13
CA LEU A 209 -0.46 5.13 -10.14
C LEU A 209 -1.86 5.70 -9.95
N THR A 210 -2.02 6.64 -9.03
CA THR A 210 -3.30 7.29 -8.77
C THR A 210 -3.71 8.20 -9.92
N GLU A 211 -2.80 8.99 -10.50
CA GLU A 211 -3.07 9.81 -11.70
C GLU A 211 -3.59 8.95 -12.86
N VAL A 212 -2.89 7.84 -13.12
CA VAL A 212 -3.24 6.90 -14.18
C VAL A 212 -4.57 6.23 -13.87
N ALA A 213 -4.72 5.65 -12.67
CA ALA A 213 -5.96 5.01 -12.24
C ALA A 213 -7.15 5.98 -12.36
N TRP A 214 -7.00 7.23 -11.93
CA TRP A 214 -8.05 8.23 -11.98
C TRP A 214 -8.43 8.64 -13.41
N PHE A 215 -7.43 8.87 -14.26
CA PHE A 215 -7.65 9.23 -15.66
C PHE A 215 -8.42 8.14 -16.40
N TYR A 216 -8.00 6.89 -16.19
CA TYR A 216 -8.56 5.73 -16.88
C TYR A 216 -9.89 5.27 -16.27
N ALA A 217 -10.12 5.48 -14.98
CA ALA A 217 -11.39 5.24 -14.29
C ALA A 217 -12.58 6.03 -14.88
N GLY A 218 -12.33 7.12 -15.62
CA GLY A 218 -13.35 7.89 -16.32
C GLY A 218 -13.80 7.35 -17.67
N VAL A 219 -13.18 6.27 -18.15
CA VAL A 219 -13.47 5.67 -19.46
C VAL A 219 -14.18 4.35 -19.19
N GLU A 220 -15.46 4.25 -19.59
CA GLU A 220 -16.30 3.06 -19.41
C GLU A 220 -15.54 1.80 -19.86
N SER A 221 -15.16 0.93 -18.92
CA SER A 221 -14.54 -0.35 -19.22
C SER A 221 -15.01 -1.38 -18.20
N GLY A 222 -15.97 -2.19 -18.62
CA GLY A 222 -16.63 -3.23 -17.81
C GLY A 222 -15.78 -4.47 -17.56
N THR A 223 -14.45 -4.38 -17.52
CA THR A 223 -13.56 -5.54 -17.38
C THR A 223 -12.40 -5.22 -16.44
N GLY A 224 -12.63 -5.30 -15.13
CA GLY A 224 -11.53 -5.32 -14.16
C GLY A 224 -10.52 -6.45 -14.47
N GLY A 225 -9.29 -6.34 -13.94
CA GLY A 225 -8.26 -7.37 -14.04
C GLY A 225 -7.12 -7.05 -15.02
N LEU A 226 -6.48 -8.09 -15.59
CA LEU A 226 -5.27 -7.96 -16.42
C LEU A 226 -5.48 -7.17 -17.73
N ALA A 227 -6.71 -7.12 -18.26
CA ALA A 227 -7.04 -6.28 -19.41
C ALA A 227 -6.91 -4.80 -19.07
N GLU A 228 -7.29 -4.41 -17.85
CA GLU A 228 -7.12 -3.04 -17.36
C GLU A 228 -5.64 -2.70 -17.16
N VAL A 229 -4.81 -3.66 -16.71
CA VAL A 229 -3.35 -3.52 -16.67
C VAL A 229 -2.79 -3.16 -18.04
N ALA A 230 -3.18 -3.89 -19.09
CA ALA A 230 -2.68 -3.63 -20.45
C ALA A 230 -3.03 -2.23 -20.95
N ARG A 231 -4.19 -1.69 -20.53
CA ARG A 231 -4.66 -0.35 -20.90
C ARG A 231 -3.87 0.76 -20.23
N ILE A 232 -3.56 0.60 -18.95
CA ILE A 232 -2.84 1.61 -18.17
C ILE A 232 -1.31 1.50 -18.31
N LEU A 233 -0.81 0.33 -18.73
CA LEU A 233 0.62 0.02 -18.80
C LEU A 233 1.45 1.04 -19.59
N PRO A 234 1.04 1.55 -20.77
CA PRO A 234 1.84 2.53 -21.51
C PRO A 234 2.09 3.82 -20.70
N ARG A 235 1.10 4.27 -19.94
CA ARG A 235 1.24 5.48 -19.12
C ARG A 235 2.05 5.22 -17.86
N LEU A 236 1.88 4.05 -17.24
CA LEU A 236 2.75 3.62 -16.13
C LEU A 236 4.21 3.50 -16.57
N LEU A 237 4.47 3.01 -17.78
CA LEU A 237 5.79 2.93 -18.37
C LEU A 237 6.44 4.30 -18.59
N GLN A 238 5.65 5.32 -18.94
CA GLN A 238 6.18 6.69 -19.04
C GLN A 238 6.64 7.20 -17.67
N CYS A 239 5.88 6.96 -16.61
CA CYS A 239 6.30 7.32 -15.25
C CYS A 239 7.53 6.53 -14.79
N PHE A 240 7.59 5.23 -15.12
CA PHE A 240 8.72 4.38 -14.79
C PHE A 240 9.99 4.83 -15.53
N GLY A 241 9.90 5.08 -16.83
CA GLY A 241 11.03 5.55 -17.64
C GLY A 241 11.49 6.98 -17.32
N ALA A 242 10.62 7.83 -16.76
CA ALA A 242 11.02 9.12 -16.20
C ALA A 242 11.70 9.02 -14.83
N ALA A 243 11.65 7.83 -14.20
CA ALA A 243 12.23 7.55 -12.89
C ALA A 243 13.48 6.67 -12.93
N ALA A 244 13.75 5.99 -14.06
CA ALA A 244 14.93 5.15 -14.32
C ALA A 244 16.08 5.98 -14.91
#